data_AF-J4UX31-F1
#
_entry.id   AF-J4UX31-F1
#
_cell.length_a   1.000
_cell.length_b   1.000
_cell.length_c   1.000
_cell.angle_alpha   90.00
_cell.angle_beta   90.00
_cell.angle_gamma   90.00
#
_symmetry.space_group_name_H-M   'P 1'
#
loop_
_entity.id
_entity.type
_entity.pdbx_description
1 polymer ?
#
loop_
_entity_poly.entity_id
_entity_poly.type
_entity_poly.pdbx_seq_one_letter_code
_entity_poly.pdbx_strand_id
1 'polypeptide(L)' 'MYGVLPAGMYRVGKDLPAGTYKVKKTGTDSYVEITSSSTRAEKDTIDYETIKEEKEITVKDGQYLRMSNAELRFK' A
#
# COMPACT_ATOMS: atom_id res chain seq x y z
N MET A 1 -2.61 -4.52 19.96
CA MET A 1 -1.70 -5.35 19.14
C MET A 1 -1.39 -4.55 17.90
N TYR A 2 -0.13 -4.17 17.69
CA TYR A 2 0.31 -3.56 16.43
C TYR A 2 0.43 -4.68 15.40
N GLY A 3 -0.43 -4.69 14.38
CA GLY A 3 -0.28 -5.61 13.25
C GLY A 3 0.67 -5.02 12.21
N VAL A 4 1.29 -5.88 11.41
CA VAL A 4 2.08 -5.49 10.24
C VAL A 4 1.51 -6.21 9.02
N LEU A 5 1.25 -5.47 7.95
CA LEU A 5 1.02 -6.07 6.63
C LEU A 5 2.34 -6.05 5.86
N PRO A 6 2.88 -7.22 5.48
CA PRO A 6 4.10 -7.30 4.69
C PRO A 6 3.86 -6.83 3.25
N ALA A 7 4.89 -6.92 2.41
CA ALA A 7 4.77 -6.70 0.98
C ALA A 7 3.71 -7.64 0.36
N GLY A 8 2.95 -7.14 -0.60
CA GLY A 8 1.81 -7.85 -1.17
C GLY A 8 0.82 -6.91 -1.87
N MET A 9 -0.32 -7.47 -2.25
CA MET A 9 -1.45 -6.72 -2.78
C MET A 9 -2.68 -6.97 -1.89
N TYR A 10 -3.35 -5.89 -1.51
CA TYR A 10 -4.44 -5.90 -0.55
C TYR A 10 -5.63 -5.11 -1.12
N ARG A 11 -6.82 -5.70 -1.05
CA ARG A 11 -8.06 -5.01 -1.39
C ARG A 11 -8.57 -4.25 -0.18
N VAL A 12 -8.69 -2.93 -0.32
CA VAL A 12 -9.20 -2.05 0.72
C VAL A 12 -10.71 -2.30 0.87
N GLY A 13 -11.16 -2.46 2.11
CA GLY A 13 -12.51 -2.91 2.46
C GLY A 13 -12.64 -4.42 2.70
N LYS A 14 -11.61 -5.20 2.35
CA LYS A 14 -11.60 -6.66 2.54
C LYS A 14 -10.40 -7.13 3.34
N ASP A 15 -9.19 -6.81 2.86
CA ASP A 15 -7.94 -7.26 3.45
C ASP A 15 -7.37 -6.22 4.43
N LEU A 16 -7.66 -4.93 4.20
CA LEU A 16 -7.44 -3.84 5.16
C LEU A 16 -8.59 -2.83 5.11
N PRO A 17 -8.95 -2.15 6.21
CA PRO A 17 -9.92 -1.06 6.17
C PRO A 17 -9.38 0.16 5.40
N ALA A 18 -10.29 1.03 4.95
CA ALA A 18 -9.93 2.34 4.44
C ALA A 18 -9.34 3.20 5.56
N GLY A 19 -8.36 4.04 5.23
CA GLY A 19 -7.70 4.88 6.22
C GLY A 19 -6.33 5.37 5.79
N THR A 20 -5.66 6.02 6.73
CA THR A 20 -4.31 6.57 6.56
C THR A 20 -3.31 5.73 7.35
N TYR A 21 -2.24 5.30 6.69
CA TYR A 21 -1.27 4.36 7.22
C TYR A 21 0.16 4.81 6.97
N LYS A 22 1.06 4.38 7.84
CA LYS A 22 2.50 4.48 7.59
C LYS A 22 3.00 3.21 6.92
N VAL A 23 3.67 3.39 5.79
CA VAL A 23 4.43 2.35 5.11
C VAL A 23 5.91 2.60 5.33
N LYS A 24 6.63 1.57 5.74
CA LYS A 24 8.06 1.62 6.01
C LYS A 24 8.79 0.73 5.01
N LYS A 25 9.93 1.21 4.52
CA LYS A 25 10.87 0.43 3.71
C LYS A 25 11.43 -0.74 4.50
N THR A 26 11.58 -1.88 3.82
CA THR A 26 12.23 -3.09 4.34
C THR A 26 13.35 -3.60 3.43
N GLY A 27 13.57 -3.00 2.24
CA GLY A 27 14.64 -3.41 1.31
C GLY A 27 15.03 -2.32 0.31
N THR A 28 15.76 -2.67 -0.75
CA THR A 28 16.03 -1.75 -1.86
C THR A 28 14.81 -1.62 -2.78
N ASP A 29 14.74 -0.56 -3.58
CA ASP A 29 13.69 -0.35 -4.59
C ASP A 29 12.26 -0.51 -4.05
N SER A 30 12.05 -0.03 -2.82
CA SER A 30 10.77 -0.14 -2.15
C SER A 30 9.77 0.81 -2.78
N TYR A 31 8.54 0.35 -2.98
CA TYR A 31 7.48 1.18 -3.55
C TYR A 31 6.13 0.83 -2.97
N VAL A 32 5.23 1.78 -3.12
CA VAL A 32 3.80 1.64 -2.91
C VAL A 32 3.07 2.08 -4.16
N GLU A 33 1.99 1.36 -4.48
CA GLU A 33 1.12 1.61 -5.62
C GLU A 33 -0.33 1.49 -5.13
N ILE A 34 -1.16 2.45 -5.51
CA ILE A 34 -2.61 2.46 -5.24
C ILE A 34 -3.33 2.44 -6.57
N THR A 35 -4.22 1.48 -6.78
CA THR A 35 -4.98 1.35 -8.02
C THR A 35 -6.49 1.29 -7.76
N SER A 36 -7.29 1.65 -8.77
CA SER A 36 -8.76 1.54 -8.76
C SER A 36 -9.25 0.12 -9.10
N SER A 37 -8.39 -0.72 -9.68
CA SER A 37 -8.72 -2.10 -10.08
C SER A 37 -7.55 -3.05 -9.79
N SER A 38 -7.83 -4.36 -9.79
CA SER A 38 -6.81 -5.40 -9.60
C SER A 38 -6.02 -5.74 -10.88
N THR A 39 -6.31 -5.10 -12.02
CA THR A 39 -5.83 -5.55 -13.34
C THR A 39 -4.40 -5.10 -13.68
N ARG A 40 -3.79 -4.25 -12.85
CA ARG A 40 -2.44 -3.67 -13.06
C ARG A 40 -2.30 -2.89 -14.37
N ALA A 41 -3.40 -2.40 -14.94
CA ALA A 41 -3.35 -1.49 -16.07
C ALA A 41 -2.91 -0.09 -15.58
N GLU A 42 -1.97 0.54 -16.28
CA GLU A 42 -1.45 1.88 -15.90
C GLU A 42 -2.56 2.93 -15.78
N LYS A 43 -3.62 2.81 -16.59
CA LYS A 43 -4.80 3.68 -16.53
C LYS A 43 -5.55 3.63 -15.19
N ASP A 44 -5.35 2.57 -14.41
CA ASP A 44 -6.01 2.36 -13.14
C ASP A 44 -5.13 2.81 -11.95
N THR A 45 -3.90 3.27 -12.21
CA THR A 45 -2.99 3.80 -11.19
C THR A 45 -3.49 5.15 -10.70
N ILE A 46 -3.74 5.22 -9.40
CA ILE A 46 -4.15 6.44 -8.69
C ILE A 46 -2.92 7.13 -8.10
N ASP A 47 -2.02 6.34 -7.52
CA ASP A 47 -0.77 6.84 -6.94
C ASP A 47 0.31 5.77 -7.05
N TYR A 48 1.55 6.20 -7.23
CA TYR A 48 2.73 5.34 -7.27
C TYR A 48 3.94 6.11 -6.77
N GLU A 49 4.63 5.56 -5.78
CA GLU A 49 5.81 6.21 -5.25
C GLU A 49 6.85 5.23 -4.71
N THR A 50 8.13 5.60 -4.84
CA THR A 50 9.25 4.92 -4.19
C THR A 50 9.42 5.38 -2.76
N ILE A 51 9.64 4.44 -1.83
CA ILE A 51 9.76 4.72 -0.41
C ILE A 51 11.24 4.80 -0.04
N LYS A 52 11.67 5.97 0.45
CA LYS A 52 13.05 6.17 0.91
C LYS A 52 13.30 5.60 2.30
N GLU A 53 12.41 5.86 3.25
CA GLU A 53 12.51 5.38 4.64
C GLU A 53 11.11 5.04 5.19
N GLU A 54 10.24 6.03 5.33
CA GLU A 54 8.82 5.85 5.64
C GLU A 54 7.98 6.86 4.85
N LYS A 55 6.71 6.52 4.62
CA LYS A 55 5.74 7.40 4.00
C LYS A 55 4.35 7.17 4.55
N GLU A 56 3.56 8.23 4.61
CA GLU A 56 2.13 8.16 4.90
C GLU A 56 1.33 8.04 3.60
N ILE A 57 0.42 7.07 3.57
CA ILE A 57 -0.49 6.83 2.44
C ILE A 57 -1.94 6.88 2.93
N THR A 58 -2.86 7.24 2.05
CA THR A 58 -4.30 7.16 2.32
C THR A 58 -4.97 6.29 1.28
N VAL A 59 -5.71 5.28 1.73
CA VAL A 59 -6.44 4.34 0.88
C VAL A 59 -7.94 4.39 1.17
N LYS A 60 -8.75 4.19 0.14
CA LYS A 60 -10.21 4.26 0.15
C LYS A 60 -10.81 2.90 -0.20
N ASP A 61 -12.03 2.66 0.30
CA ASP A 61 -12.78 1.43 0.02
C ASP A 61 -12.86 1.13 -1.49
N GLY A 62 -12.65 -0.12 -1.87
CA GLY A 62 -12.63 -0.55 -3.27
C GLY A 62 -11.30 -0.35 -4.01
N GLN A 63 -10.34 0.38 -3.45
CA GLN A 63 -8.98 0.47 -4.01
C GLN A 63 -8.17 -0.80 -3.72
N TYR A 64 -7.03 -0.90 -4.42
CA TYR A 64 -6.02 -1.92 -4.17
C TYR A 64 -4.72 -1.25 -3.78
N LEU A 65 -4.17 -1.68 -2.65
CA LEU A 65 -2.85 -1.30 -2.17
C LEU A 65 -1.85 -2.37 -2.56
N ARG A 66 -0.76 -1.97 -3.19
CA ARG A 66 0.36 -2.85 -3.49
C ARG A 66 1.66 -2.29 -2.93
N MET A 67 2.43 -3.16 -2.30
CA MET A 67 3.71 -2.82 -1.68
C MET A 67 4.77 -3.82 -2.12
N SER A 68 5.98 -3.33 -2.37
CA SER A 68 7.16 -4.14 -2.61
C SER A 68 8.30 -3.66 -1.72
N ASN A 69 9.02 -4.60 -1.11
CA ASN A 69 10.10 -4.33 -0.17
C ASN A 69 9.71 -3.30 0.90
N ALA A 70 8.44 -3.32 1.31
CA ALA A 70 7.88 -2.41 2.27
C ALA A 70 6.79 -3.10 3.10
N GLU A 71 6.53 -2.55 4.27
CA GLU A 71 5.51 -3.04 5.20
C GLU A 71 4.62 -1.89 5.68
N LEU A 72 3.33 -2.16 5.85
CA LEU A 72 2.37 -1.23 6.44
C LEU A 72 2.18 -1.58 7.91
N ARG A 73 2.24 -0.57 8.78
CA ARG A 73 2.08 -0.75 10.23
C ARG A 73 0.74 -0.19 10.69
N PHE A 74 -0.03 -1.00 11.40
CA PHE A 74 -1.21 -0.53 12.14
C PHE A 74 -0.76 0.11 13.46
N LYS A 75 -1.41 1.20 13.87
CA LYS A 75 -1.36 1.69 15.26
C LYS A 75 -2.39 0.96 16.12
#